data_AF-A0A972A0S3-F1
#
_entry.id   AF-A0A972A0S3-F1
#
_cell.length_a   1.000
_cell.length_b   1.000
_cell.length_c   1.000
_cell.angle_alpha   90.00
_cell.angle_beta   90.00
_cell.angle_gamma   90.00
#
_symmetry.space_group_name_H-M   'P 1'
#
loop_
_entity.id
_entity.type
_entity.pdbx_description
1 polymer ?
#
loop_
_entity_poly.entity_id
_entity_poly.type
_entity_poly.pdbx_seq_one_letter_code
_entity_poly.pdbx_strand_id
1 'polypeptide(L)'
;MHILSEKLKGKNGSVIVFFAFCITVLTGVCALVIDYGLLVHKRISLSNAVDAAALAGAQELIFDSGNAVAVAKSYLEANGVNPSDAEVIIYDSDTKIRVTAKSEVNYYFARILGFEQGKVEATATAMCGPIIGIYEGIRPFAIEKQPLEFGEQYVLKEGGGEGSNGNYGALALSGRGGSTYVNNIINGYNGHLRVGDYVETEPGNMSGPTLQGINTLISRCDHVPECTYDNYNSKCPRIITVIMVDSLDVNGRSNVRIAGFARFFLEGVAGHGNQSIVTGRFLQAVLSGELGDIQEDFGLKGVKLIQ
;
A
#
# COMPACT_ATOMS: atom_id res chain seq x y z
N MET A 1 67.00 -25.40 -24.33
CA MET A 1 66.25 -25.46 -23.05
C MET A 1 67.12 -25.44 -21.79
N HIS A 2 68.46 -25.39 -21.86
CA HIS A 2 69.30 -25.43 -20.65
C HIS A 2 69.59 -24.05 -20.02
N ILE A 3 69.65 -22.99 -20.84
CA ILE A 3 70.04 -21.63 -20.42
C ILE A 3 68.92 -20.90 -19.65
N LEU A 4 67.65 -21.32 -19.84
CA LEU A 4 66.52 -20.77 -19.07
C LEU A 4 66.47 -21.31 -17.63
N SER A 5 67.03 -22.50 -17.35
CA SER A 5 66.99 -23.09 -16.01
C SER A 5 68.05 -22.54 -15.06
N GLU A 6 69.16 -22.00 -15.59
CA GLU A 6 70.24 -21.45 -14.75
C GLU A 6 69.95 -20.03 -14.25
N LYS A 7 69.20 -19.21 -15.00
CA LYS A 7 68.76 -17.89 -14.51
C LYS A 7 67.73 -17.96 -13.38
N LEU A 8 67.11 -19.12 -13.15
CA LEU A 8 66.18 -19.36 -12.04
C LEU A 8 66.89 -19.78 -10.74
N LYS A 9 68.16 -20.18 -10.78
CA LYS A 9 68.88 -20.71 -9.60
C LYS A 9 69.44 -19.65 -8.62
N GLY A 10 69.15 -18.36 -8.84
CA GLY A 10 69.68 -17.27 -8.00
C GLY A 10 68.66 -16.38 -7.29
N LYS A 11 67.34 -16.63 -7.41
CA LYS A 11 66.29 -15.73 -6.86
C LYS A 11 65.16 -16.44 -6.10
N ASN A 12 65.39 -17.65 -5.58
CA ASN A 12 64.33 -18.44 -4.94
C ASN A 12 63.87 -17.89 -3.58
N GLY A 13 64.71 -17.10 -2.88
CA GLY A 13 64.35 -16.50 -1.59
C GLY A 13 63.39 -15.30 -1.73
N SER A 14 63.65 -14.39 -2.68
CA SER A 14 62.85 -13.18 -2.87
C SER A 14 61.43 -13.47 -3.37
N VAL A 15 61.25 -14.53 -4.16
CA VAL A 15 59.92 -14.94 -4.65
C VAL A 15 59.02 -15.39 -3.51
N ILE A 16 59.56 -16.14 -2.53
CA ILE A 16 58.80 -16.56 -1.34
C ILE A 16 58.40 -15.35 -0.49
N VAL A 17 59.29 -14.37 -0.32
CA VAL A 17 58.99 -13.14 0.44
C VAL A 17 57.88 -12.33 -0.26
N PHE A 18 57.96 -12.16 -1.58
CA PHE A 18 56.94 -11.45 -2.35
C PHE A 18 55.60 -12.18 -2.34
N PHE A 19 55.62 -13.51 -2.48
CA PHE A 19 54.43 -14.35 -2.40
C PHE A 19 53.77 -14.25 -1.01
N ALA A 20 54.55 -14.34 0.06
CA ALA A 20 54.08 -14.17 1.44
C ALA A 20 53.49 -12.77 1.68
N PHE A 21 54.09 -11.73 1.10
CA PHE A 21 53.55 -10.38 1.16
C PHE A 21 52.21 -10.27 0.41
N CYS A 22 52.13 -10.77 -0.82
CA CYS A 22 50.90 -10.73 -1.62
C CYS A 22 49.77 -11.51 -0.96
N ILE A 23 50.02 -12.72 -0.45
CA ILE A 23 48.97 -13.51 0.20
C ILE A 23 48.47 -12.81 1.47
N THR A 24 49.36 -12.18 2.24
CA THR A 24 49.01 -11.39 3.44
C THR A 24 48.11 -10.21 3.06
N VAL A 25 48.49 -9.45 2.03
CA VAL A 25 47.69 -8.30 1.54
C VAL A 25 46.33 -8.77 1.04
N LEU A 26 46.29 -9.84 0.24
CA LEU A 26 45.04 -10.40 -0.27
C LEU A 26 44.12 -10.88 0.85
N THR A 27 44.66 -11.60 1.85
CA THR A 27 43.87 -12.00 3.02
C THR A 27 43.37 -10.81 3.83
N GLY A 28 44.18 -9.76 3.97
CA GLY A 28 43.78 -8.53 4.65
C GLY A 28 42.62 -7.80 3.94
N VAL A 29 42.63 -7.77 2.61
CA VAL A 29 41.53 -7.21 1.82
C VAL A 29 40.27 -8.08 1.92
N CYS A 30 40.39 -9.40 1.81
CA CYS A 30 39.24 -10.32 1.97
C CYS A 30 38.60 -10.19 3.36
N ALA A 31 39.42 -10.12 4.41
CA ALA A 31 39.00 -9.87 5.78
C ALA A 31 38.14 -8.60 5.90
N LEU A 32 38.65 -7.48 5.39
CA LEU A 32 37.95 -6.19 5.40
C LEU A 32 36.62 -6.28 4.64
N VAL A 33 36.61 -6.90 3.47
CA VAL A 33 35.41 -7.10 2.66
C VAL A 33 34.35 -7.91 3.40
N ILE A 34 34.75 -8.97 4.12
CA ILE A 34 33.82 -9.81 4.89
C ILE A 34 33.19 -9.01 6.04
N ASP A 35 33.99 -8.34 6.86
CA ASP A 35 33.48 -7.58 8.01
C ASP A 35 32.59 -6.41 7.58
N TYR A 36 33.00 -5.67 6.54
CA TYR A 36 32.18 -4.61 5.97
C TYR A 36 30.88 -5.17 5.36
N GLY A 37 30.97 -6.29 4.65
CA GLY A 37 29.81 -6.97 4.07
C GLY A 37 28.79 -7.39 5.13
N LEU A 38 29.26 -7.94 6.26
CA LEU A 38 28.40 -8.33 7.39
C LEU A 38 27.73 -7.11 8.03
N LEU A 39 28.47 -6.02 8.24
CA LEU A 39 27.93 -4.78 8.79
C LEU A 39 26.82 -4.21 7.90
N VAL A 40 27.07 -4.12 6.59
CA VAL A 40 26.10 -3.61 5.61
C VAL A 40 24.88 -4.53 5.51
N HIS A 41 25.09 -5.85 5.48
CA HIS A 41 23.99 -6.82 5.46
C HIS A 41 23.10 -6.67 6.70
N LYS A 42 23.70 -6.54 7.90
CA LYS A 42 22.92 -6.35 9.13
C LYS A 42 22.16 -5.02 9.11
N ARG A 43 22.76 -3.95 8.58
CA ARG A 43 22.10 -2.64 8.43
C ARG A 43 20.87 -2.71 7.53
N ILE A 44 20.97 -3.38 6.40
CA ILE A 44 19.84 -3.55 5.46
C ILE A 44 18.75 -4.40 6.12
N SER A 45 19.13 -5.52 6.75
CA SER A 45 18.18 -6.39 7.47
C SER A 45 17.45 -5.65 8.58
N LEU A 46 18.16 -4.82 9.37
CA LEU A 46 17.56 -4.02 10.44
C LEU A 46 16.62 -2.94 9.89
N SER A 47 16.99 -2.26 8.79
CA SER A 47 16.13 -1.29 8.11
C SER A 47 14.82 -1.92 7.65
N ASN A 48 14.89 -3.05 6.94
CA ASN A 48 13.70 -3.75 6.48
C ASN A 48 12.79 -4.20 7.63
N ALA A 49 13.37 -4.60 8.76
CA ALA A 49 12.63 -4.98 9.96
C ALA A 49 11.87 -3.80 10.56
N VAL A 50 12.52 -2.64 10.74
CA VAL A 50 11.85 -1.45 11.29
C VAL A 50 10.82 -0.87 10.32
N ASP A 51 11.06 -0.92 9.01
CA ASP A 51 10.10 -0.49 7.98
C ASP A 51 8.83 -1.34 8.01
N ALA A 52 8.98 -2.66 8.06
CA ALA A 52 7.86 -3.60 8.15
C ALA A 52 7.09 -3.41 9.47
N ALA A 53 7.80 -3.25 10.59
CA ALA A 53 7.19 -3.02 11.89
C ALA A 53 6.43 -1.69 11.96
N ALA A 54 7.00 -0.61 11.41
CA ALA A 54 6.34 0.69 11.36
C ALA A 54 5.08 0.64 10.50
N LEU A 55 5.14 0.04 9.31
CA LEU A 55 3.96 -0.11 8.44
C LEU A 55 2.85 -0.95 9.08
N ALA A 56 3.20 -2.08 9.69
CA ALA A 56 2.24 -2.95 10.36
C ALA A 56 1.60 -2.26 11.57
N GLY A 57 2.40 -1.57 12.39
CA GLY A 57 1.88 -0.79 13.50
C GLY A 57 0.99 0.37 13.04
N ALA A 58 1.35 1.08 11.97
CA ALA A 58 0.52 2.15 11.41
C ALA A 58 -0.79 1.63 10.84
N GLN A 59 -0.80 0.41 10.30
CA GLN A 59 -2.03 -0.23 9.85
C GLN A 59 -2.95 -0.55 11.03
N GLU A 60 -2.38 -1.00 12.15
CA GLU A 60 -3.15 -1.30 13.35
C GLU A 60 -3.74 -0.05 14.01
N LEU A 61 -3.05 1.12 13.93
CA LEU A 61 -3.58 2.41 14.41
C LEU A 61 -4.96 2.76 13.82
N ILE A 62 -5.29 2.23 12.63
CA ILE A 62 -6.58 2.47 11.96
C ILE A 62 -7.74 1.72 12.64
N PHE A 63 -7.45 0.56 13.23
CA PHE A 63 -8.46 -0.36 13.77
C PHE A 63 -8.44 -0.43 15.29
N ASP A 64 -7.26 -0.54 15.89
CA ASP A 64 -7.04 -0.62 17.34
C ASP A 64 -5.70 0.03 17.71
N SER A 65 -5.73 1.30 18.09
CA SER A 65 -4.51 2.02 18.48
C SER A 65 -3.82 1.41 19.71
N GLY A 66 -4.57 0.72 20.58
CA GLY A 66 -4.02 0.06 21.77
C GLY A 66 -3.16 -1.15 21.44
N ASN A 67 -3.43 -1.82 20.31
CA ASN A 67 -2.71 -3.01 19.87
C ASN A 67 -1.51 -2.70 18.94
N ALA A 68 -1.42 -1.48 18.40
CA ALA A 68 -0.42 -1.11 17.39
C ALA A 68 1.03 -1.35 17.81
N VAL A 69 1.38 -1.09 19.07
CA VAL A 69 2.74 -1.36 19.60
C VAL A 69 3.04 -2.86 19.63
N ALA A 70 2.07 -3.69 20.02
CA ALA A 70 2.24 -5.14 20.08
C ALA A 70 2.41 -5.72 18.67
N VAL A 71 1.60 -5.26 17.72
CA VAL A 71 1.72 -5.66 16.30
C VAL A 71 3.08 -5.26 15.74
N ALA A 72 3.52 -4.00 15.94
CA ALA A 72 4.84 -3.57 15.48
C ALA A 72 5.98 -4.45 16.05
N LYS A 73 5.91 -4.80 17.34
CA LYS A 73 6.87 -5.70 17.99
C LYS A 73 6.84 -7.13 17.42
N SER A 74 5.66 -7.67 17.12
CA SER A 74 5.55 -8.99 16.48
C SER A 74 6.21 -9.04 15.09
N TYR A 75 6.13 -7.94 14.33
CA TYR A 75 6.80 -7.83 13.04
C TYR A 75 8.32 -7.69 13.18
N LEU A 76 8.83 -7.06 14.24
CA LEU A 76 10.26 -7.08 14.56
C LEU A 76 10.75 -8.50 14.85
N GLU A 77 10.01 -9.27 15.68
CA GLU A 77 10.34 -10.67 15.98
C GLU A 77 10.36 -11.54 14.73
N ALA A 78 9.34 -11.39 13.87
CA ALA A 78 9.25 -12.12 12.61
C ALA A 78 10.43 -11.80 11.65
N ASN A 79 11.04 -10.62 11.80
CA ASN A 79 12.23 -10.20 11.05
C ASN A 79 13.55 -10.45 11.81
N GLY A 80 13.53 -11.21 12.91
CA GLY A 80 14.73 -11.61 13.65
C GLY A 80 15.34 -10.50 14.51
N VAL A 81 14.54 -9.50 14.91
CA VAL A 81 14.91 -8.44 15.86
C VAL A 81 14.19 -8.69 17.18
N ASN A 82 14.94 -8.69 18.28
CA ASN A 82 14.34 -8.81 19.62
C ASN A 82 13.59 -7.50 19.96
N PRO A 83 12.30 -7.53 20.31
CA PRO A 83 11.53 -6.34 20.65
C PRO A 83 12.06 -5.56 21.86
N SER A 84 12.87 -6.20 22.71
CA SER A 84 13.51 -5.54 23.85
C SER A 84 14.61 -4.58 23.41
N ASP A 85 15.19 -4.79 22.23
CA ASP A 85 16.23 -3.95 21.63
C ASP A 85 15.64 -2.85 20.73
N ALA A 86 14.31 -2.66 20.79
CA ALA A 86 13.58 -1.71 19.99
C ALA A 86 12.68 -0.79 20.81
N GLU A 87 12.61 0.46 20.37
CA GLU A 87 11.74 1.50 20.89
C GLU A 87 10.64 1.77 19.86
N VAL A 88 9.38 1.75 20.32
CA VAL A 88 8.20 2.01 19.49
C VAL A 88 7.42 3.17 20.12
N ILE A 89 7.25 4.25 19.37
CA ILE A 89 6.61 5.48 19.83
C ILE A 89 5.45 5.81 18.89
N ILE A 90 4.25 5.99 19.45
CA ILE A 90 3.09 6.53 18.75
C ILE A 90 2.98 8.02 19.10
N TYR A 91 2.70 8.86 18.11
CA TYR A 91 2.56 10.30 18.29
C TYR A 91 1.63 10.91 17.23
N ASP A 92 1.40 12.22 17.33
CA ASP A 92 0.55 12.98 16.40
C ASP A 92 -0.91 12.50 16.41
N SER A 93 -1.50 12.42 17.61
CA SER A 93 -2.88 11.95 17.82
C SER A 93 -3.14 10.57 17.24
N ASP A 94 -2.23 9.62 17.48
CA ASP A 94 -2.29 8.23 17.00
C ASP A 94 -2.31 8.08 15.46
N THR A 95 -1.72 9.03 14.74
CA THR A 95 -1.59 8.96 13.28
C THR A 95 -0.18 8.55 12.80
N LYS A 96 0.82 8.60 13.70
CA LYS A 96 2.22 8.28 13.39
C LYS A 96 2.78 7.29 14.38
N ILE A 97 3.54 6.33 13.86
CA ILE A 97 4.33 5.38 14.65
C ILE A 97 5.78 5.42 14.19
N ARG A 98 6.70 5.53 15.14
CA ARG A 98 8.15 5.44 14.92
C ARG A 98 8.68 4.19 15.61
N VAL A 99 9.46 3.42 14.86
CA VAL A 99 10.15 2.22 15.34
C VAL A 99 11.65 2.45 15.18
N THR A 100 12.39 2.36 16.28
CA THR A 100 13.85 2.40 16.29
C THR A 100 14.36 1.09 16.85
N ALA A 101 15.28 0.42 16.17
CA ALA A 101 15.90 -0.80 16.65
C ALA A 101 17.42 -0.70 16.60
N LYS A 102 18.08 -1.34 17.57
CA LYS A 102 19.54 -1.41 17.68
C LYS A 102 20.01 -2.85 17.59
N SER A 103 21.14 -3.07 16.94
CA SER A 103 21.77 -4.38 16.87
C SER A 103 23.28 -4.23 16.89
N GLU A 104 23.94 -5.18 17.56
CA GLU A 104 25.40 -5.29 17.53
C GLU A 104 25.83 -6.34 16.50
N VAL A 105 26.95 -6.08 15.83
CA VAL A 105 27.59 -6.98 14.86
C VAL A 105 28.99 -7.27 15.35
N ASN A 106 29.25 -8.53 15.67
CA ASN A 106 30.60 -8.98 16.01
C ASN A 106 31.44 -9.04 14.73
N TYR A 107 32.59 -8.39 14.74
CA TYR A 107 33.55 -8.51 13.65
C TYR A 107 34.33 -9.80 13.77
N TYR A 108 34.75 -10.37 12.65
CA TYR A 108 35.57 -11.57 12.61
C TYR A 108 37.05 -11.21 12.47
N PHE A 109 37.41 -10.43 11.44
CA PHE A 109 38.81 -10.13 11.14
C PHE A 109 39.29 -8.80 11.70
N ALA A 110 38.42 -7.79 11.80
CA ALA A 110 38.73 -6.48 12.36
C ALA A 110 39.16 -6.57 13.84
N ARG A 111 38.86 -7.69 14.51
CA ARG A 111 39.37 -8.04 15.84
C ARG A 111 40.89 -8.05 15.92
N ILE A 112 41.58 -8.45 14.85
CA ILE A 112 43.05 -8.44 14.76
C ILE A 112 43.60 -7.00 14.86
N LEU A 113 42.82 -6.02 14.40
CA LEU A 113 43.14 -4.59 14.47
C LEU A 113 42.60 -3.92 15.75
N GLY A 114 42.00 -4.69 16.68
CA GLY A 114 41.44 -4.18 17.93
C GLY A 114 39.97 -3.77 17.85
N PHE A 115 39.25 -4.03 16.75
CA PHE A 115 37.81 -3.76 16.64
C PHE A 115 37.00 -5.02 16.94
N GLU A 116 36.29 -5.05 18.06
CA GLU A 116 35.54 -6.23 18.48
C GLU A 116 34.12 -6.29 17.89
N GLN A 117 33.44 -5.14 17.84
CA GLN A 117 32.03 -5.07 17.44
C GLN A 117 31.69 -3.72 16.80
N GLY A 118 30.70 -3.73 15.92
CA GLY A 118 30.02 -2.55 15.38
C GLY A 118 28.60 -2.45 15.92
N LYS A 119 28.12 -1.23 16.12
CA LYS A 119 26.72 -0.97 16.46
C LYS A 119 25.98 -0.45 15.23
N VAL A 120 24.78 -0.98 15.00
CA VAL A 120 23.91 -0.61 13.89
C VAL A 120 22.57 -0.20 14.48
N GLU A 121 22.07 0.93 13.99
CA GLU A 121 20.77 1.48 14.37
C GLU A 121 19.97 1.77 13.11
N ALA A 122 18.69 1.44 13.14
CA ALA A 122 17.75 1.79 12.09
C ALA A 122 16.48 2.36 12.72
N THR A 123 15.91 3.35 12.07
CA THR A 123 14.67 4.00 12.47
C THR A 123 13.78 4.11 11.24
N ALA A 124 12.50 3.76 11.41
CA ALA A 124 11.46 3.97 10.43
C ALA A 124 10.28 4.67 11.10
N THR A 125 9.63 5.57 10.37
CA THR A 125 8.36 6.16 10.78
C THR A 125 7.32 5.82 9.72
N ALA A 126 6.14 5.40 10.14
CA ALA A 126 4.98 5.26 9.27
C ALA A 126 3.86 6.16 9.77
N MET A 127 3.05 6.64 8.83
CA MET A 127 1.83 7.37 9.15
C MET A 127 0.61 6.66 8.55
N CYS A 128 -0.52 6.75 9.24
CA CYS A 128 -1.83 6.42 8.71
C CYS A 128 -2.65 7.69 8.54
N GLY A 129 -3.50 7.73 7.52
CA GLY A 129 -4.37 8.86 7.27
C GLY A 129 -5.37 8.59 6.15
N PRO A 130 -6.29 9.52 5.90
CA PRO A 130 -7.24 9.42 4.80
C PRO A 130 -6.53 9.43 3.44
N ILE A 131 -7.06 8.68 2.50
CA ILE A 131 -6.57 8.68 1.11
C ILE A 131 -7.13 9.88 0.37
N ILE A 132 -6.23 10.73 -0.11
CA ILE A 132 -6.57 11.92 -0.91
C ILE A 132 -6.37 11.70 -2.41
N GLY A 133 -5.78 10.58 -2.83
CA GLY A 133 -5.51 10.31 -4.23
C GLY A 133 -5.39 8.83 -4.55
N ILE A 134 -6.04 8.41 -5.63
CA ILE A 134 -6.07 7.03 -6.12
C ILE A 134 -5.62 7.02 -7.58
N TYR A 135 -4.84 6.00 -7.94
CA TYR A 135 -4.20 5.91 -9.25
C TYR A 135 -4.85 4.87 -10.18
N GLU A 136 -5.60 3.92 -9.62
CA GLU A 136 -6.15 2.82 -10.40
C GLU A 136 -7.42 2.21 -9.81
N GLY A 137 -8.16 1.47 -10.65
CA GLY A 137 -9.28 0.64 -10.22
C GLY A 137 -10.53 1.42 -9.80
N ILE A 138 -10.62 2.71 -10.09
CA ILE A 138 -11.73 3.56 -9.64
C ILE A 138 -13.00 3.20 -10.42
N ARG A 139 -14.13 3.01 -9.74
CA ARG A 139 -15.40 2.73 -10.40
C ARG A 139 -16.18 4.03 -10.66
N PRO A 140 -16.93 4.11 -11.76
CA PRO A 140 -17.59 5.34 -12.20
C PRO A 140 -18.89 5.60 -11.41
N PHE A 141 -18.83 5.46 -10.09
CA PHE A 141 -19.94 5.68 -9.18
C PHE A 141 -19.62 6.83 -8.24
N ALA A 142 -20.57 7.76 -8.12
CA ALA A 142 -20.54 8.88 -7.20
C ALA A 142 -21.63 8.72 -6.15
N ILE A 143 -21.29 9.03 -4.91
CA ILE A 143 -22.24 9.26 -3.83
C ILE A 143 -21.94 10.63 -3.22
N GLU A 144 -22.95 11.35 -2.76
CA GLU A 144 -22.74 12.58 -2.01
C GLU A 144 -22.00 12.30 -0.71
N LYS A 145 -21.16 13.24 -0.28
CA LYS A 145 -20.39 13.08 0.95
C LYS A 145 -21.32 13.06 2.16
N GLN A 146 -21.11 12.10 3.03
CA GLN A 146 -21.89 11.90 4.25
C GLN A 146 -21.09 11.07 5.26
N PRO A 147 -21.40 11.13 6.57
CA PRO A 147 -20.89 10.18 7.53
C PRO A 147 -21.26 8.75 7.10
N LEU A 148 -20.29 7.83 7.13
CA LEU A 148 -20.50 6.44 6.74
C LEU A 148 -20.72 5.57 7.98
N GLU A 149 -21.82 4.83 7.97
CA GLU A 149 -22.12 3.78 8.95
C GLU A 149 -21.68 2.44 8.34
N PHE A 150 -20.50 1.94 8.73
CA PHE A 150 -19.96 0.69 8.20
C PHE A 150 -20.87 -0.48 8.56
N GLY A 151 -21.18 -1.31 7.56
CA GLY A 151 -22.07 -2.45 7.72
C GLY A 151 -23.53 -2.14 7.43
N GLU A 152 -23.95 -0.89 7.25
CA GLU A 152 -25.28 -0.58 6.75
C GLU A 152 -25.35 -0.71 5.21
N GLN A 153 -26.54 -1.03 4.71
CA GLN A 153 -26.77 -1.14 3.26
C GLN A 153 -27.05 0.23 2.67
N TYR A 154 -26.31 0.59 1.62
CA TYR A 154 -26.45 1.84 0.88
C TYR A 154 -26.87 1.58 -0.56
N VAL A 155 -27.56 2.57 -1.12
CA VAL A 155 -27.81 2.67 -2.55
C VAL A 155 -26.75 3.56 -3.17
N LEU A 156 -25.91 2.97 -4.02
CA LEU A 156 -24.84 3.67 -4.73
C LEU A 156 -25.35 4.36 -6.01
N LYS A 157 -26.44 3.83 -6.56
CA LYS A 157 -27.02 4.28 -7.80
C LYS A 157 -28.53 4.13 -7.71
N GLU A 158 -29.26 5.22 -7.87
CA GLU A 158 -30.72 5.24 -7.80
C GLU A 158 -31.39 4.80 -9.12
N GLY A 159 -32.66 4.41 -9.03
CA GLY A 159 -33.53 4.19 -10.18
C GLY A 159 -33.97 5.50 -10.84
N GLY A 160 -34.35 5.41 -12.12
CA GLY A 160 -34.98 6.47 -12.91
C GLY A 160 -36.19 7.06 -12.21
N GLY A 161 -36.20 8.39 -12.03
CA GLY A 161 -37.24 9.13 -11.31
C GLY A 161 -36.92 9.49 -9.85
N GLU A 162 -35.91 8.85 -9.24
CA GLU A 162 -35.48 9.10 -7.85
C GLU A 162 -34.10 9.76 -7.75
N GLY A 163 -33.48 10.11 -8.88
CA GLY A 163 -32.23 10.85 -8.95
C GLY A 163 -32.42 12.36 -9.12
N SER A 164 -31.43 13.15 -8.72
CA SER A 164 -31.44 14.62 -8.86
C SER A 164 -31.24 15.02 -10.32
N ASN A 165 -32.22 15.72 -10.91
CA ASN A 165 -32.11 16.39 -12.21
C ASN A 165 -31.49 15.56 -13.37
N GLY A 166 -31.78 14.25 -13.38
CA GLY A 166 -31.29 13.31 -14.39
C GLY A 166 -29.93 12.66 -14.09
N ASN A 167 -29.34 12.89 -12.92
CA ASN A 167 -28.16 12.21 -12.41
C ASN A 167 -28.56 11.12 -11.41
N TYR A 168 -27.92 9.95 -11.56
CA TYR A 168 -28.25 8.76 -10.77
C TYR A 168 -27.00 8.15 -10.12
N GLY A 169 -25.95 8.92 -9.90
CA GLY A 169 -24.68 8.45 -9.32
C GLY A 169 -23.68 7.86 -10.33
N ALA A 170 -23.88 8.04 -11.64
CA ALA A 170 -22.91 7.63 -12.66
C ALA A 170 -21.94 8.78 -13.03
N LEU A 171 -20.66 8.44 -13.24
CA LEU A 171 -19.62 9.39 -13.64
C LEU A 171 -19.01 9.08 -15.01
N ALA A 172 -18.62 10.11 -15.73
CA ALA A 172 -17.96 10.05 -17.02
C ALA A 172 -16.44 10.00 -16.84
N LEU A 173 -15.90 8.80 -16.59
CA LEU A 173 -14.45 8.58 -16.46
C LEU A 173 -13.87 8.14 -17.82
N SER A 174 -12.72 8.68 -18.25
CA SER A 174 -12.07 8.39 -19.55
C SER A 174 -12.91 8.61 -20.83
N GLY A 175 -14.05 9.29 -20.73
CA GLY A 175 -14.96 9.51 -21.85
C GLY A 175 -16.43 9.32 -21.46
N ARG A 176 -17.32 9.41 -22.45
CA ARG A 176 -18.78 9.41 -22.27
C ARG A 176 -19.43 8.15 -22.83
N GLY A 177 -20.70 7.92 -22.47
CA GLY A 177 -21.55 6.89 -23.06
C GLY A 177 -21.46 5.52 -22.39
N GLY A 178 -22.49 4.70 -22.66
CA GLY A 178 -22.70 3.39 -22.03
C GLY A 178 -21.54 2.41 -22.13
N SER A 179 -20.85 2.37 -23.29
CA SER A 179 -19.72 1.46 -23.53
C SER A 179 -18.51 1.79 -22.64
N THR A 180 -18.13 3.08 -22.58
CA THR A 180 -17.05 3.56 -21.70
C THR A 180 -17.39 3.31 -20.24
N TYR A 181 -18.63 3.61 -19.86
CA TYR A 181 -19.12 3.44 -18.50
C TYR A 181 -19.07 1.97 -18.03
N VAL A 182 -19.59 1.01 -18.82
CA VAL A 182 -19.51 -0.41 -18.45
C VAL A 182 -18.08 -0.93 -18.41
N ASN A 183 -17.21 -0.47 -19.33
CA ASN A 183 -15.79 -0.81 -19.30
C ASN A 183 -15.12 -0.36 -17.99
N ASN A 184 -15.42 0.86 -17.53
CA ASN A 184 -14.92 1.36 -16.26
C ASN A 184 -15.50 0.64 -15.05
N ILE A 185 -16.75 0.16 -15.10
CA ILE A 185 -17.28 -0.72 -14.04
C ILE A 185 -16.48 -2.02 -13.98
N ILE A 186 -16.23 -2.66 -15.13
CA ILE A 186 -15.66 -4.00 -15.18
C ILE A 186 -14.15 -3.96 -14.88
N ASN A 187 -13.42 -3.04 -15.50
CA ASN A 187 -11.96 -3.01 -15.47
C ASN A 187 -11.40 -1.95 -14.51
N GLY A 188 -12.22 -0.97 -14.12
CA GLY A 188 -11.76 0.20 -13.37
C GLY A 188 -11.16 1.27 -14.28
N TYR A 189 -11.28 2.52 -13.85
CA TYR A 189 -10.59 3.65 -14.42
C TYR A 189 -9.21 3.79 -13.78
N ASN A 190 -8.16 3.86 -14.62
CA ASN A 190 -6.76 3.97 -14.22
C ASN A 190 -6.18 5.37 -14.41
N GLY A 191 -7.01 6.41 -14.26
CA GLY A 191 -6.51 7.77 -14.17
C GLY A 191 -6.26 8.17 -12.72
N HIS A 192 -5.36 9.13 -12.55
CA HIS A 192 -5.10 9.74 -11.26
C HIS A 192 -6.23 10.69 -10.91
N LEU A 193 -6.95 10.39 -9.82
CA LEU A 193 -7.96 11.28 -9.26
C LEU A 193 -7.57 11.62 -7.83
N ARG A 194 -7.69 12.91 -7.49
CA ARG A 194 -7.42 13.44 -6.15
C ARG A 194 -8.63 14.16 -5.58
N VAL A 195 -8.69 14.23 -4.26
CA VAL A 195 -9.61 15.11 -3.54
C VAL A 195 -9.37 16.54 -3.99
N GLY A 196 -10.46 17.22 -4.35
CA GLY A 196 -10.45 18.57 -4.90
C GLY A 196 -10.51 18.63 -6.43
N ASP A 197 -10.24 17.52 -7.14
CA ASP A 197 -10.41 17.44 -8.59
C ASP A 197 -11.90 17.50 -8.96
N TYR A 198 -12.17 17.77 -10.24
CA TYR A 198 -13.51 17.76 -10.80
C TYR A 198 -13.68 16.61 -11.78
N VAL A 199 -14.79 15.89 -11.65
CA VAL A 199 -15.21 14.83 -12.57
C VAL A 199 -16.58 15.16 -13.13
N GLU A 200 -16.83 14.78 -14.38
CA GLU A 200 -18.10 15.04 -15.04
C GLU A 200 -19.11 13.94 -14.70
N THR A 201 -20.36 14.31 -14.43
CA THR A 201 -21.46 13.36 -14.29
C THR A 201 -21.79 12.69 -15.63
N GLU A 202 -22.29 11.47 -15.60
CA GLU A 202 -22.82 10.76 -16.77
C GLU A 202 -24.35 10.63 -16.62
N PRO A 203 -25.15 11.57 -17.16
CA PRO A 203 -26.58 11.61 -16.92
C PRO A 203 -27.33 10.46 -17.60
N GLY A 204 -28.53 10.21 -17.10
CA GLY A 204 -29.37 9.10 -17.52
C GLY A 204 -29.21 7.88 -16.63
N ASN A 205 -30.21 6.99 -16.66
CA ASN A 205 -30.26 5.88 -15.72
C ASN A 205 -29.18 4.81 -15.96
N MET A 206 -28.55 4.77 -17.14
CA MET A 206 -27.46 3.84 -17.49
C MET A 206 -27.73 2.35 -17.18
N SER A 207 -29.01 1.95 -17.13
CA SER A 207 -29.44 0.67 -16.57
C SER A 207 -28.78 -0.56 -17.21
N GLY A 208 -28.79 -0.65 -18.53
CA GLY A 208 -28.20 -1.79 -19.25
C GLY A 208 -26.69 -1.94 -18.95
N PRO A 209 -25.88 -0.89 -19.19
CA PRO A 209 -24.47 -0.87 -18.82
C PRO A 209 -24.20 -1.18 -17.33
N THR A 210 -24.99 -0.64 -16.40
CA THR A 210 -24.86 -0.93 -14.97
C THR A 210 -25.10 -2.40 -14.69
N LEU A 211 -26.23 -2.95 -15.15
CA LEU A 211 -26.60 -4.35 -14.94
C LEU A 211 -25.51 -5.30 -15.47
N GLN A 212 -25.02 -5.05 -16.68
CA GLN A 212 -23.95 -5.82 -17.29
C GLN A 212 -22.66 -5.75 -16.45
N GLY A 213 -22.24 -4.54 -16.06
CA GLY A 213 -20.99 -4.35 -15.32
C GLY A 213 -21.01 -5.00 -13.94
N ILE A 214 -22.08 -4.79 -13.18
CA ILE A 214 -22.25 -5.35 -11.83
C ILE A 214 -22.32 -6.88 -11.86
N ASN A 215 -23.15 -7.46 -12.74
CA ASN A 215 -23.24 -8.92 -12.87
C ASN A 215 -21.90 -9.54 -13.28
N THR A 216 -21.13 -8.86 -14.13
CA THR A 216 -19.79 -9.31 -14.51
C THR A 216 -18.83 -9.32 -13.32
N LEU A 217 -18.86 -8.30 -12.45
CA LEU A 217 -18.02 -8.27 -11.25
C LEU A 217 -18.40 -9.38 -10.27
N ILE A 218 -19.70 -9.59 -10.06
CA ILE A 218 -20.21 -10.66 -9.18
C ILE A 218 -19.79 -12.03 -9.72
N SER A 219 -19.98 -12.29 -11.02
CA SER A 219 -19.59 -13.57 -11.63
C SER A 219 -18.08 -13.82 -11.66
N ARG A 220 -17.25 -12.78 -11.51
CA ARG A 220 -15.80 -12.91 -11.42
C ARG A 220 -15.30 -13.29 -10.02
N CYS A 221 -16.18 -13.32 -9.01
CA CYS A 221 -15.81 -13.84 -7.71
C CYS A 221 -15.69 -15.37 -7.80
N ASP A 222 -14.47 -15.88 -7.67
CA ASP A 222 -14.11 -17.30 -7.76
C ASP A 222 -13.86 -17.96 -6.39
N HIS A 223 -14.13 -17.23 -5.30
CA HIS A 223 -13.88 -17.67 -3.93
C HIS A 223 -14.96 -18.65 -3.44
N VAL A 224 -14.53 -19.65 -2.66
CA VAL A 224 -15.41 -20.65 -2.03
C VAL A 224 -15.11 -20.70 -0.52
N PRO A 225 -16.09 -20.41 0.37
CA PRO A 225 -17.45 -19.93 0.07
C PRO A 225 -17.45 -18.56 -0.62
N GLU A 226 -18.56 -18.21 -1.28
CA GLU A 226 -18.69 -16.93 -1.97
C GLU A 226 -18.47 -15.76 -0.99
N CYS A 227 -17.76 -14.72 -1.44
CA CYS A 227 -17.54 -13.53 -0.62
C CYS A 227 -18.87 -12.88 -0.23
N THR A 228 -18.95 -12.53 1.05
CA THR A 228 -20.02 -11.74 1.66
C THR A 228 -19.42 -10.51 2.32
N TYR A 229 -20.24 -9.57 2.78
CA TYR A 229 -19.74 -8.41 3.53
C TYR A 229 -18.95 -8.83 4.78
N ASP A 230 -19.42 -9.85 5.52
CA ASP A 230 -18.77 -10.30 6.76
C ASP A 230 -17.55 -11.19 6.52
N ASN A 231 -17.46 -11.82 5.35
CA ASN A 231 -16.38 -12.73 5.00
C ASN A 231 -16.02 -12.62 3.53
N TYR A 232 -14.95 -11.89 3.23
CA TYR A 232 -14.46 -11.67 1.88
C TYR A 232 -12.93 -11.79 1.78
N ASN A 233 -12.47 -12.14 0.59
CA ASN A 233 -11.07 -11.95 0.22
C ASN A 233 -10.83 -10.48 -0.18
N SER A 234 -9.73 -9.88 0.29
CA SER A 234 -9.38 -8.48 -0.01
C SER A 234 -9.22 -8.17 -1.50
N LYS A 235 -8.96 -9.18 -2.34
CA LYS A 235 -8.84 -9.08 -3.80
C LYS A 235 -10.14 -9.43 -4.56
N CYS A 236 -11.24 -9.64 -3.85
CA CYS A 236 -12.51 -9.97 -4.49
C CYS A 236 -12.95 -8.84 -5.45
N PRO A 237 -13.37 -9.16 -6.70
CA PRO A 237 -13.83 -8.16 -7.67
C PRO A 237 -15.05 -7.33 -7.24
N ARG A 238 -15.79 -7.82 -6.24
CA ARG A 238 -16.94 -7.13 -5.63
C ARG A 238 -16.52 -6.00 -4.69
N ILE A 239 -15.24 -5.92 -4.32
CA ILE A 239 -14.72 -4.81 -3.51
C ILE A 239 -14.26 -3.71 -4.47
N ILE A 240 -15.05 -2.66 -4.54
CA ILE A 240 -14.85 -1.54 -5.46
C ILE A 240 -14.48 -0.26 -4.70
N THR A 241 -13.82 0.65 -5.40
CA THR A 241 -13.54 2.00 -4.89
C THR A 241 -14.46 2.96 -5.62
N VAL A 242 -15.20 3.76 -4.85
CA VAL A 242 -16.19 4.72 -5.35
C VAL A 242 -15.78 6.14 -4.96
N ILE A 243 -16.32 7.12 -5.68
CA ILE A 243 -15.98 8.54 -5.50
C ILE A 243 -17.05 9.18 -4.61
N MET A 244 -16.63 9.93 -3.60
CA MET A 244 -17.51 10.78 -2.81
C MET A 244 -17.38 12.22 -3.32
N VAL A 245 -18.51 12.87 -3.59
CA VAL A 245 -18.56 14.22 -4.16
C VAL A 245 -19.26 15.19 -3.22
N ASP A 246 -18.96 16.49 -3.35
CA ASP A 246 -19.60 17.51 -2.51
C ASP A 246 -21.12 17.55 -2.69
N SER A 247 -21.62 17.42 -3.92
CA SER A 247 -23.05 17.29 -4.23
C SER A 247 -23.26 16.74 -5.64
N LEU A 248 -24.38 16.03 -5.83
CA LEU A 248 -24.93 15.55 -7.08
C LEU A 248 -26.20 16.31 -7.50
N ASP A 249 -26.59 17.37 -6.76
CA ASP A 249 -27.69 18.27 -7.14
C ASP A 249 -27.27 19.21 -8.27
N VAL A 250 -27.05 18.62 -9.45
CA VAL A 250 -26.63 19.29 -10.67
C VAL A 250 -27.51 18.87 -11.84
N ASN A 251 -27.74 19.79 -12.77
CA ASN A 251 -28.65 19.56 -13.90
C ASN A 251 -27.95 18.86 -15.06
N GLY A 252 -28.38 17.63 -15.37
CA GLY A 252 -27.80 16.86 -16.45
C GLY A 252 -26.29 16.72 -16.30
N ARG A 253 -25.55 16.96 -17.38
CA ARG A 253 -24.09 16.76 -17.41
C ARG A 253 -23.41 17.97 -16.79
N SER A 254 -22.71 17.75 -15.68
CA SER A 254 -22.02 18.82 -14.96
C SER A 254 -20.74 18.31 -14.31
N ASN A 255 -19.82 19.22 -13.98
CA ASN A 255 -18.66 18.90 -13.18
C ASN A 255 -19.04 18.91 -11.69
N VAL A 256 -18.66 17.86 -10.98
CA VAL A 256 -18.80 17.71 -9.54
C VAL A 256 -17.42 17.54 -8.92
N ARG A 257 -17.21 18.15 -7.75
CA ARG A 257 -15.92 18.14 -7.06
C ARG A 257 -15.79 16.88 -6.20
N ILE A 258 -14.63 16.21 -6.29
CA ILE A 258 -14.28 15.07 -5.46
C ILE A 258 -14.03 15.55 -4.03
N ALA A 259 -14.81 15.05 -3.09
CA ALA A 259 -14.64 15.26 -1.65
C ALA A 259 -13.80 14.16 -1.01
N GLY A 260 -13.89 12.93 -1.54
CA GLY A 260 -13.21 11.77 -0.95
C GLY A 260 -13.37 10.51 -1.79
N PHE A 261 -12.88 9.40 -1.24
CA PHE A 261 -13.02 8.07 -1.80
C PHE A 261 -13.43 7.10 -0.70
N ALA A 262 -14.22 6.10 -1.07
CA ALA A 262 -14.65 5.06 -0.14
C ALA A 262 -14.56 3.67 -0.76
N ARG A 263 -14.35 2.66 0.08
CA ARG A 263 -14.35 1.26 -0.33
C ARG A 263 -15.74 0.68 -0.10
N PHE A 264 -16.26 -0.05 -1.09
CA PHE A 264 -17.63 -0.54 -1.09
C PHE A 264 -17.67 -2.01 -1.47
N PHE A 265 -18.34 -2.82 -0.66
CA PHE A 265 -18.67 -4.20 -0.98
C PHE A 265 -19.96 -4.22 -1.79
N LEU A 266 -19.85 -4.63 -3.05
CA LEU A 266 -20.96 -4.72 -3.99
C LEU A 266 -21.83 -5.96 -3.71
N GLU A 267 -23.09 -5.74 -3.31
CA GLU A 267 -24.04 -6.82 -3.04
C GLU A 267 -24.83 -7.21 -4.28
N GLY A 268 -25.25 -6.24 -5.09
CA GLY A 268 -26.05 -6.55 -6.26
C GLY A 268 -26.52 -5.34 -7.06
N VAL A 269 -27.31 -5.66 -8.08
CA VAL A 269 -28.08 -4.69 -8.86
C VAL A 269 -29.51 -5.20 -8.94
N ALA A 270 -30.47 -4.34 -8.60
CA ALA A 270 -31.89 -4.64 -8.60
C ALA A 270 -32.66 -3.76 -9.60
N GLY A 271 -33.79 -4.29 -10.07
CA GLY A 271 -34.68 -3.62 -11.03
C GLY A 271 -34.31 -3.85 -12.50
N HIS A 272 -35.24 -3.48 -13.39
CA HIS A 272 -35.05 -3.48 -14.84
C HIS A 272 -35.58 -2.19 -15.49
N GLY A 273 -35.02 -1.83 -16.66
CA GLY A 273 -35.45 -0.69 -17.46
C GLY A 273 -35.18 0.65 -16.78
N ASN A 274 -36.23 1.31 -16.30
CA ASN A 274 -36.09 2.57 -15.57
C ASN A 274 -35.66 2.35 -14.11
N GLN A 275 -35.75 1.15 -13.55
CA GLN A 275 -35.28 0.87 -12.20
C GLN A 275 -33.95 0.13 -12.29
N SER A 276 -32.85 0.76 -11.89
CA SER A 276 -31.52 0.15 -11.89
C SER A 276 -30.76 0.61 -10.67
N ILE A 277 -30.90 -0.15 -9.60
CA ILE A 277 -30.47 0.22 -8.26
C ILE A 277 -29.24 -0.62 -7.91
N VAL A 278 -28.12 0.02 -7.59
CA VAL A 278 -26.90 -0.70 -7.15
C VAL A 278 -26.81 -0.60 -5.64
N THR A 279 -26.73 -1.76 -4.97
CA THR A 279 -26.69 -1.84 -3.51
C THR A 279 -25.43 -2.54 -3.01
N GLY A 280 -25.09 -2.22 -1.77
CA GLY A 280 -23.94 -2.80 -1.08
C GLY A 280 -23.65 -2.07 0.23
N ARG A 281 -22.46 -2.26 0.79
CA ARG A 281 -22.08 -1.72 2.10
C ARG A 281 -20.69 -1.11 2.06
N PHE A 282 -20.49 0.01 2.76
CA PHE A 282 -19.15 0.60 2.87
C PHE A 282 -18.26 -0.25 3.80
N LEU A 283 -16.98 -0.31 3.45
CA LEU A 283 -15.96 -1.03 4.20
C LEU A 283 -14.98 -0.03 4.81
N GLN A 284 -14.64 -0.26 6.06
CA GLN A 284 -13.43 0.32 6.63
C GLN A 284 -12.23 -0.48 6.08
N ALA A 285 -11.38 0.18 5.30
CA ALA A 285 -10.32 -0.51 4.57
C ALA A 285 -9.04 0.33 4.52
N VAL A 286 -7.92 -0.39 4.40
CA VAL A 286 -6.60 0.20 4.17
C VAL A 286 -6.22 0.01 2.71
N LEU A 287 -5.85 1.08 2.02
CA LEU A 287 -5.45 1.05 0.62
C LEU A 287 -4.15 1.86 0.40
N SER A 288 -3.37 1.48 -0.60
CA SER A 288 -2.17 2.22 -0.99
C SER A 288 -2.55 3.40 -1.87
N GLY A 289 -2.24 4.62 -1.43
CA GLY A 289 -2.57 5.84 -2.16
C GLY A 289 -1.84 7.05 -1.58
N GLU A 290 -2.16 8.21 -2.11
CA GLU A 290 -1.63 9.46 -1.54
C GLU A 290 -2.33 9.75 -0.23
N LEU A 291 -1.57 9.88 0.85
CA LEU A 291 -2.07 10.35 2.14
C LEU A 291 -1.92 11.86 2.23
N GLY A 292 -2.97 12.51 2.71
CA GLY A 292 -2.99 13.94 3.02
C GLY A 292 -3.66 14.20 4.35
N ASP A 293 -3.51 15.44 4.81
CA ASP A 293 -4.31 15.99 5.90
C ASP A 293 -5.61 16.52 5.30
N ILE A 294 -6.69 15.76 5.40
CA ILE A 294 -8.04 16.26 5.13
C ILE A 294 -8.87 16.21 6.40
N GLN A 295 -9.76 17.20 6.55
CA GLN A 295 -10.63 17.32 7.72
C GLN A 295 -11.70 16.23 7.80
N GLU A 296 -12.08 15.64 6.65
CA GLU A 296 -13.16 14.66 6.55
C GLU A 296 -12.58 13.30 6.13
N ASP A 297 -12.78 12.28 6.98
CA ASP A 297 -12.38 10.90 6.76
C ASP A 297 -13.61 10.05 6.43
N PHE A 298 -13.58 9.38 5.28
CA PHE A 298 -14.66 8.53 4.80
C PHE A 298 -14.33 7.02 4.90
N GLY A 299 -13.48 6.63 5.84
CA GLY A 299 -13.21 5.22 6.14
C GLY A 299 -12.19 4.53 5.24
N LEU A 300 -11.79 5.17 4.15
CA LEU A 300 -10.68 4.73 3.33
C LEU A 300 -9.39 5.40 3.78
N LYS A 301 -8.63 4.66 4.59
CA LYS A 301 -7.32 5.09 5.07
C LYS A 301 -6.22 4.39 4.30
N GLY A 302 -5.02 4.94 4.34
CA GLY A 302 -3.83 4.27 3.87
C GLY A 302 -2.70 4.42 4.86
N VAL A 303 -1.64 3.67 4.61
CA VAL A 303 -0.40 3.72 5.39
C VAL A 303 0.77 3.98 4.46
N LYS A 304 1.73 4.79 4.90
CA LYS A 304 2.98 5.01 4.18
C LYS A 304 4.14 5.23 5.13
N LEU A 305 5.32 4.80 4.71
CA LEU A 305 6.56 5.20 5.37
C LEU A 305 6.83 6.68 5.10
N ILE A 306 7.25 7.39 6.14
CA ILE A 306 7.73 8.77 6.08
C ILE A 306 9.16 8.78 6.63
N GLN A 307 10.08 9.33 5.82
CA GLN A 307 11.48 9.51 6.22
C GLN A 307 11.62 10.65 7.23
#